data_AF-A0A7S0ZGE0-F1
#
_entry.id   AF-A0A7S0ZGE0-F1
#
_cell.length_a   1.000
_cell.length_b   1.000
_cell.length_c   1.000
_cell.angle_alpha   90.00
_cell.angle_beta   90.00
_cell.angle_gamma   90.00
#
_symmetry.space_group_name_H-M   'P 1'
#
loop_
_entity.id
_entity.type
_entity.pdbx_description
1 polymer ?
#
loop_
_entity_poly.entity_id
_entity_poly.type
_entity_poly.pdbx_seq_one_letter_code
_entity_poly.pdbx_strand_id
1 'polypeptide(L)'
;HVGGGSMEEDKDRNVQLLKDFFNSLLKCKVILTGKTEIHVTLRNTIFYKSWNLCQIALENGFSCTNTQAFPLNTFSEFGYIPIRTKGATQKRTAPSSRDSTLYVFHRINNP
;
A
#
# COMPACT_ATOMS: atom_id res chain seq x y z
N HIS A 1 10.61 -11.90 -19.69
CA HIS A 1 9.57 -12.66 -18.95
C HIS A 1 8.88 -11.70 -17.99
N VAL A 2 7.77 -11.12 -18.42
CA VAL A 2 7.03 -10.06 -17.71
C VAL A 2 6.26 -10.71 -16.55
N GLY A 3 6.53 -10.28 -15.31
CA GLY A 3 5.73 -10.71 -14.17
C GLY A 3 4.32 -10.12 -14.31
N GLY A 4 3.29 -10.97 -14.25
CA GLY A 4 1.90 -10.50 -14.22
C GLY A 4 1.69 -9.57 -13.02
N GLY A 5 1.18 -8.37 -13.25
CA GLY A 5 1.06 -7.31 -12.25
C GLY A 5 1.97 -6.09 -12.47
N SER A 6 2.68 -6.01 -13.61
CA SER A 6 3.54 -4.86 -13.96
C SER A 6 3.30 -4.32 -15.37
N MET A 7 2.11 -4.57 -15.92
CA MET A 7 1.65 -3.95 -17.17
C MET A 7 0.89 -2.64 -16.86
N GLU A 8 0.78 -1.74 -17.84
CA GLU A 8 0.03 -0.48 -17.66
C GLU A 8 -1.44 -0.73 -17.30
N GLU A 9 -2.09 -1.74 -17.88
CA GLU A 9 -3.46 -2.13 -17.51
C GLU A 9 -3.60 -2.61 -16.05
N ASP A 10 -2.53 -3.14 -15.46
CA ASP A 10 -2.50 -3.50 -14.04
C ASP A 10 -2.36 -2.25 -13.19
N LYS A 11 -1.62 -1.23 -13.66
CA LYS A 11 -1.46 0.03 -12.94
C LYS A 11 -2.80 0.74 -12.77
N ASP A 12 -3.58 0.90 -13.82
CA ASP A 12 -4.87 1.61 -13.73
C ASP A 12 -5.84 0.92 -12.77
N ARG A 13 -5.92 -0.42 -12.83
CA ARG A 13 -6.74 -1.21 -11.90
C ARG A 13 -6.27 -1.08 -10.45
N ASN A 14 -4.96 -1.09 -10.22
CA ASN A 14 -4.41 -0.92 -8.89
C ASN A 14 -4.61 0.51 -8.35
N VAL A 15 -4.49 1.52 -9.20
CA VAL A 15 -4.79 2.92 -8.85
C VAL A 15 -6.27 3.06 -8.49
N GLN A 16 -7.17 2.47 -9.27
CA GLN A 16 -8.61 2.47 -8.97
C GLN A 16 -8.90 1.76 -7.64
N LEU A 17 -8.28 0.59 -7.39
CA LEU A 17 -8.39 -0.12 -6.12
C LEU A 17 -7.97 0.75 -4.93
N LEU A 18 -6.88 1.52 -5.05
CA LEU A 18 -6.43 2.42 -4.00
C LEU A 18 -7.41 3.57 -3.77
N LYS A 19 -7.96 4.16 -4.85
CA LYS A 19 -9.02 5.18 -4.75
C LYS A 19 -10.25 4.64 -4.02
N ASP A 20 -10.71 3.46 -4.42
CA ASP A 20 -11.86 2.80 -3.80
C ASP A 20 -11.61 2.48 -2.32
N PHE A 21 -10.39 2.04 -1.99
CA PHE A 21 -9.96 1.85 -0.61
C PHE A 21 -10.09 3.15 0.19
N PHE A 22 -9.45 4.25 -0.22
CA PHE A 22 -9.55 5.53 0.50
C PHE A 22 -10.99 6.04 0.59
N ASN A 23 -11.78 5.93 -0.49
CA ASN A 23 -13.20 6.31 -0.48
C ASN A 23 -14.03 5.46 0.50
N SER A 24 -13.71 4.18 0.65
CA SER A 24 -14.38 3.33 1.65
C SER A 24 -14.10 3.79 3.08
N LEU A 25 -12.86 4.26 3.34
CA LEU A 25 -12.47 4.77 4.66
C LEU A 25 -13.22 6.03 5.06
N LEU A 26 -13.59 6.89 4.10
CA LEU A 26 -14.43 8.07 4.34
C LEU A 26 -15.84 7.73 4.83
N LYS A 27 -16.30 6.48 4.67
CA LYS A 27 -17.60 6.01 5.19
C LYS A 27 -17.48 5.41 6.59
N CYS A 28 -16.26 5.20 7.08
CA CYS A 28 -16.01 4.57 8.37
C CYS A 28 -16.01 5.60 9.51
N LYS A 29 -17.01 5.54 10.40
CA LYS A 29 -17.20 6.49 11.52
C LYS A 29 -15.95 6.67 12.41
N VAL A 30 -15.18 5.60 12.62
CA VAL A 30 -13.97 5.64 13.45
C VAL A 30 -12.90 6.54 12.82
N ILE A 31 -12.75 6.46 11.50
CA ILE A 31 -11.79 7.25 10.73
C ILE A 31 -12.19 8.73 10.72
N LEU A 32 -13.49 9.02 10.84
CA LEU A 32 -14.00 10.39 10.88
C LEU A 32 -13.54 11.18 12.10
N THR A 33 -13.06 10.52 13.16
CA THR A 33 -12.57 11.18 14.38
C THR A 33 -11.25 11.93 14.20
N GLY A 34 -10.57 11.75 13.06
CA GLY A 34 -9.31 12.42 12.74
C GLY A 34 -8.08 11.91 13.49
N LYS A 35 -8.25 10.95 14.42
CA LYS A 35 -7.16 10.35 15.21
C LYS A 35 -6.65 9.02 14.64
N THR A 36 -7.19 8.60 13.49
CA THR A 36 -6.82 7.31 12.88
C THR A 36 -5.66 7.49 11.91
N GLU A 37 -4.70 6.58 12.02
CA GLU A 37 -3.63 6.42 11.04
C GLU A 37 -3.98 5.30 10.06
N ILE A 38 -3.66 5.53 8.79
CA ILE A 38 -3.80 4.54 7.72
C ILE A 38 -2.41 4.24 7.20
N HIS A 39 -2.04 2.96 7.24
CA HIS A 39 -0.70 2.50 6.88
C HIS A 39 -0.78 1.68 5.60
N VAL A 40 -0.11 2.13 4.55
CA VAL A 40 -0.03 1.39 3.28
C VAL A 40 1.43 1.11 2.98
N THR A 41 1.78 -0.16 2.74
CA THR A 41 3.15 -0.55 2.42
C THR A 41 3.25 -0.98 0.96
N LEU A 42 4.16 -0.37 0.22
CA LEU A 42 4.46 -0.73 -1.17
C LEU A 42 5.94 -1.07 -1.33
N ARG A 43 6.26 -1.93 -2.29
CA ARG A 43 7.67 -2.15 -2.66
C ARG A 43 8.26 -0.89 -3.27
N ASN A 44 9.53 -0.65 -2.99
CA ASN A 44 10.27 0.46 -3.55
C ASN A 44 10.81 0.13 -4.96
N THR A 45 9.92 0.05 -5.94
CA THR A 45 10.29 -0.07 -7.36
C THR A 45 9.76 1.12 -8.16
N ILE A 46 10.36 1.40 -9.32
CA ILE A 46 9.92 2.49 -10.22
C ILE A 46 8.43 2.32 -10.58
N PHE A 47 7.98 1.08 -10.79
CA PHE A 47 6.59 0.78 -11.11
C PHE A 47 5.62 1.25 -10.02
N TYR A 48 5.83 0.86 -8.75
CA TYR A 48 4.94 1.28 -7.65
C TYR A 48 5.10 2.77 -7.31
N LYS A 49 6.30 3.34 -7.44
CA LYS A 49 6.53 4.78 -7.30
C LYS A 49 5.72 5.59 -8.32
N SER A 50 5.58 5.08 -9.54
CA SER A 50 4.82 5.75 -10.62
C SER A 50 3.32 5.90 -10.33
N TRP A 51 2.79 5.20 -9.33
CA TRP A 51 1.38 5.32 -8.93
C TRP A 51 1.11 6.59 -8.12
N ASN A 52 2.14 7.20 -7.55
CA ASN A 52 2.04 8.40 -6.72
C ASN A 52 0.96 8.28 -5.62
N LEU A 53 1.18 7.33 -4.70
CA LEU A 53 0.21 6.99 -3.66
C LEU A 53 -0.20 8.19 -2.79
N CYS A 54 0.73 9.10 -2.46
CA CYS A 54 0.40 10.30 -1.69
C CYS A 54 -0.56 11.22 -2.45
N GLN A 55 -0.42 11.37 -3.78
CA GLN A 55 -1.36 12.13 -4.61
C GLN A 55 -2.75 11.47 -4.66
N ILE A 56 -2.79 10.14 -4.84
CA ILE A 56 -4.05 9.39 -4.81
C ILE A 56 -4.76 9.61 -3.46
N ALA A 57 -4.04 9.51 -2.34
CA ALA A 57 -4.61 9.74 -1.02
C ALA A 57 -5.14 11.17 -0.85
N LEU A 58 -4.37 12.17 -1.32
CA LEU A 58 -4.73 13.59 -1.27
C LEU A 58 -6.04 13.88 -2.01
N GLU A 59 -6.19 13.37 -3.23
CA GLU A 59 -7.41 13.49 -4.04
C GLU A 59 -8.63 12.86 -3.37
N ASN A 60 -8.42 11.96 -2.39
CA ASN A 60 -9.47 11.27 -1.65
C ASN A 60 -9.56 11.74 -0.18
N GLY A 61 -9.04 12.93 0.15
CA GLY A 61 -9.23 13.58 1.45
C GLY A 61 -8.29 13.12 2.56
N PHE A 62 -7.14 12.53 2.22
CA PHE A 62 -6.12 12.08 3.16
C PHE A 62 -4.76 12.74 2.88
N SER A 63 -4.05 13.15 3.94
CA SER A 63 -2.70 13.69 3.82
C SER A 63 -1.67 12.60 4.10
N CYS A 64 -0.62 12.56 3.26
CA CYS A 64 0.56 11.72 3.44
C CYS A 64 1.50 12.40 4.44
N THR A 65 1.44 12.05 5.72
CA THR A 65 2.18 12.77 6.78
C THR A 65 3.57 12.22 7.02
N ASN A 66 3.79 10.92 6.75
CA ASN A 66 5.07 10.28 6.94
C ASN A 66 5.31 9.17 5.92
N THR A 67 6.57 8.96 5.58
CA THR A 67 7.05 7.85 4.76
C THR A 67 8.32 7.30 5.40
N GLN A 68 8.34 6.01 5.68
CA GLN A 68 9.45 5.36 6.38
C GLN A 68 9.75 3.98 5.81
N ALA A 69 10.90 3.41 6.15
CA ALA A 69 11.22 2.04 5.80
C ALA A 69 10.28 1.08 6.51
N PHE A 70 9.78 0.06 5.79
CA PHE A 70 8.96 -0.97 6.42
C PHE A 70 9.81 -1.79 7.42
N PRO A 71 9.35 -1.98 8.67
CA PRO A 71 10.14 -2.64 9.72
C PRO A 71 10.17 -4.17 9.54
N LEU A 72 10.85 -4.63 8.49
CA LEU A 72 10.89 -6.03 8.10
C LEU A 72 11.41 -6.96 9.20
N ASN A 73 12.44 -6.53 9.93
CA ASN A 73 13.08 -7.33 10.98
C ASN A 73 12.08 -7.64 12.10
N THR A 74 11.34 -6.63 12.58
CA THR A 74 10.30 -6.78 13.60
C THR A 74 9.22 -7.77 13.16
N PHE A 75 8.74 -7.68 11.92
CA PHE A 75 7.75 -8.64 11.40
C PHE A 75 8.31 -10.06 11.28
N SER A 76 9.59 -10.19 10.91
CA SER A 76 10.27 -11.49 10.82
C SER A 76 10.46 -12.13 12.21
N GLU A 77 10.79 -11.33 13.22
CA GLU A 77 10.87 -11.75 14.63
C GLU A 77 9.52 -12.24 15.16
N PHE A 78 8.41 -11.63 14.72
CA PHE A 78 7.06 -12.12 15.01
C PHE A 78 6.63 -13.35 14.18
N GLY A 79 7.53 -13.92 13.38
CA GLY A 79 7.27 -15.12 12.59
C GLY A 79 6.47 -14.88 11.30
N TYR A 80 6.37 -13.63 10.83
CA TYR A 80 5.72 -13.35 9.55
C TYR A 80 6.58 -13.83 8.38
N ILE A 81 6.08 -14.82 7.64
CA ILE A 81 6.76 -15.41 6.48
C ILE A 81 5.95 -15.06 5.21
N PRO A 82 6.58 -14.47 4.18
CA PRO A 82 5.92 -14.23 2.89
C PRO A 82 5.50 -15.55 2.23
N ILE A 83 4.22 -15.72 1.95
CA ILE A 83 3.65 -16.90 1.29
C ILE A 83 2.91 -16.45 0.02
N ARG A 84 3.06 -17.19 -1.09
CA ARG A 84 2.26 -16.94 -2.30
C ARG A 84 0.86 -17.52 -2.14
N THR A 85 -0.15 -16.77 -2.56
CA THR A 85 -1.57 -17.15 -2.44
C THR A 85 -2.06 -18.16 -3.48
N LYS A 86 -1.25 -18.56 -4.49
CA LYS A 86 -1.58 -19.64 -5.46
C LYS A 86 -0.37 -20.47 -5.93
N GLY A 87 -0.45 -21.79 -5.72
CA GLY A 87 0.20 -22.86 -6.49
C GLY A 87 1.59 -23.31 -6.02
N ALA A 88 1.69 -24.53 -5.49
CA ALA A 88 2.94 -25.26 -5.20
C ALA A 88 3.88 -25.43 -6.42
N THR A 89 3.40 -25.10 -7.62
CA THR A 89 4.11 -25.20 -8.91
C THR A 89 4.86 -23.92 -9.31
N GLN A 90 4.77 -22.83 -8.57
CA GLN A 90 5.54 -21.62 -8.88
C GLN A 90 7.00 -21.74 -8.42
N LYS A 91 7.93 -21.89 -9.39
CA LYS A 91 9.38 -22.01 -9.16
C LYS A 91 10.06 -20.77 -8.56
N ARG A 92 9.34 -19.65 -8.41
CA ARG A 92 9.91 -18.37 -7.94
C ARG A 92 9.55 -18.14 -6.48
N THR A 93 10.50 -17.63 -5.71
CA THR A 93 10.32 -17.25 -4.31
C THR A 93 9.14 -16.29 -4.14
N ALA A 94 8.49 -16.38 -2.97
CA ALA A 94 7.48 -15.42 -2.59
C ALA A 94 8.10 -14.01 -2.60
N PRO A 95 7.40 -13.03 -3.16
CA PRO A 95 8.02 -11.75 -3.40
C PRO A 95 8.11 -11.00 -2.05
N SER A 96 9.31 -10.55 -1.68
CA SER A 96 9.61 -10.07 -0.33
C SER A 96 9.07 -8.65 -0.07
N SER A 97 9.04 -8.27 1.20
CA SER A 97 8.83 -6.89 1.67
C SER A 97 10.15 -6.16 1.94
N ARG A 98 11.26 -6.68 1.39
CA ARG A 98 12.57 -6.03 1.51
C ARG A 98 12.54 -4.70 0.76
N ASP A 99 13.11 -3.68 1.38
CA ASP A 99 13.18 -2.31 0.88
C ASP A 99 11.82 -1.66 0.63
N SER A 100 10.72 -2.21 1.17
CA SER A 100 9.40 -1.59 1.03
C SER A 100 9.31 -0.26 1.81
N THR A 101 8.51 0.65 1.28
CA THR A 101 8.18 1.92 1.93
C THR A 101 6.81 1.81 2.57
N LEU A 102 6.75 2.18 3.85
CA LEU A 102 5.51 2.39 4.60
C LEU A 102 5.09 3.86 4.47
N TYR A 103 3.88 4.08 3.98
CA TYR A 103 3.23 5.38 3.88
C TYR A 103 2.18 5.49 4.98
N VAL A 104 2.22 6.60 5.72
CA VAL A 104 1.28 6.90 6.81
C VAL A 104 0.39 8.06 6.37
N PHE A 105 -0.92 7.84 6.46
CA PHE A 105 -1.92 8.82 6.10
C PHE A 105 -2.84 9.16 7.26
N HIS A 106 -3.32 10.40 7.26
CA HIS A 106 -4.37 10.87 8.16
C HIS A 106 -5.48 11.51 7.36
N ARG A 107 -6.69 11.48 7.91
CA ARG A 107 -7.80 12.23 7.32
C ARG A 107 -7.50 13.73 7.43
N ILE A 108 -7.72 14.45 6.33
CA ILE A 108 -7.72 15.91 6.36
C ILE A 108 -9.03 16.34 7.02
N ASN A 109 -8.93 16.90 8.23
CA ASN A 109 -10.06 17.56 8.86
C ASN A 109 -10.14 18.97 8.26
N ASN A 110 -11.18 19.23 7.46
CA ASN A 110 -11.52 20.61 7.17
C ASN A 110 -12.01 21.26 8.47
N PRO A 111 -11.50 22.46 8.83
CA PRO A 111 -11.98 23.21 9.99
C PRO A 111 -13.46 23.55 9.89
#